data_AF-A0A819KI16-F1
#
_entry.id   AF-A0A819KI16-F1
#
_cell.length_a   1.000
_cell.length_b   1.000
_cell.length_c   1.000
_cell.angle_alpha   90.00
_cell.angle_beta   90.00
_cell.angle_gamma   90.00
#
_symmetry.space_group_name_H-M   'P 1'
#
loop_
_entity.id
_entity.type
_entity.pdbx_description
1 polymer ?
#
loop_
_entity_poly.entity_id
_entity_poly.type
_entity_poly.pdbx_seq_one_letter_code
_entity_poly.pdbx_strand_id
1 'polypeptide(L)'
;MQVIAVGVGGHINFYSSITSERTTGFRIYDGNSNSDVDCDILDNYLIPTLQLYQMENNYLYQHDNTRYHVSRQSQTKLHELSVNVLK
;
A
#
# COMPACT_ATOMS: atom_id res chain seq x y z
N MET A 1 10.22 -3.25 21.69
CA MET A 1 9.63 -2.03 22.28
C MET A 1 8.28 -1.80 21.61
N GLN A 2 7.19 -1.68 22.36
CA GLN A 2 5.86 -1.40 21.80
C GLN A 2 5.61 0.11 21.88
N VAL A 3 5.14 0.72 20.80
CA VAL A 3 4.83 2.16 20.72
C VAL A 3 3.32 2.32 20.73
N ILE A 4 2.81 3.15 21.64
CA ILE A 4 1.41 3.55 21.74
C ILE A 4 1.31 5.01 21.30
N ALA A 5 0.40 5.31 20.37
CA ALA A 5 0.04 6.68 20.03
C ALA A 5 -1.11 7.17 20.94
N VAL A 6 -0.91 8.31 21.61
CA VAL A 6 -1.95 8.99 22.41
C VAL A 6 -2.02 10.43 21.90
N GLY A 7 -3.19 10.86 21.41
CA GLY A 7 -3.31 12.11 20.67
C GLY A 7 -3.75 13.32 21.51
N VAL A 8 -2.94 14.37 21.51
CA VAL A 8 -3.39 15.78 21.55
C VAL A 8 -2.60 16.53 20.47
N GLY A 9 -3.19 16.70 19.28
CA GLY A 9 -2.65 17.46 18.16
C GLY A 9 -1.58 16.73 17.32
N GLY A 10 -2.00 15.93 16.35
CA GLY A 10 -1.11 15.28 15.37
C GLY A 10 -1.90 14.45 14.36
N HIS A 11 -1.33 14.22 13.18
CA HIS A 11 -1.87 13.32 12.17
C HIS A 11 -0.92 12.14 11.99
N ILE A 12 -1.48 10.93 11.87
CA ILE A 12 -0.73 9.72 11.55
C ILE A 12 -1.21 9.24 10.19
N ASN A 13 -0.28 9.07 9.25
CA ASN A 13 -0.57 8.47 7.97
C ASN A 13 -0.28 6.97 8.05
N PHE A 14 -1.18 6.17 7.50
CA PHE A 14 -0.98 4.73 7.42
C PHE A 14 -1.45 4.19 6.08
N TYR A 15 -0.78 3.12 5.66
CA TYR A 15 -1.20 2.24 4.58
C TYR A 15 -1.77 0.97 5.20
N SER A 16 -2.85 0.46 4.63
CA SER A 16 -3.37 -0.86 4.97
C SER A 16 -3.95 -1.57 3.76
N SER A 17 -3.84 -2.89 3.76
CA SER A 17 -4.50 -3.76 2.79
C SER A 17 -5.37 -4.79 3.52
N ILE A 18 -6.53 -5.08 2.92
CA ILE A 18 -7.53 -5.99 3.47
C ILE A 18 -8.05 -6.86 2.32
N THR A 19 -8.27 -8.14 2.61
CA THR A 19 -8.95 -9.08 1.72
C THR A 19 -10.26 -9.53 2.37
N SER A 20 -11.06 -10.31 1.64
CA SER A 20 -12.29 -10.91 2.20
C SER A 20 -12.05 -11.81 3.41
N GLU A 21 -10.84 -12.34 3.58
CA GLU A 21 -10.52 -13.25 4.68
C GLU A 21 -9.92 -12.55 5.90
N ARG A 22 -9.10 -11.50 5.69
CA ARG A 22 -8.30 -10.89 6.75
C ARG A 22 -7.73 -9.53 6.36
N THR A 23 -7.29 -8.78 7.36
CA THR A 23 -6.34 -7.68 7.16
C THR A 23 -4.97 -8.25 6.82
N THR A 24 -4.39 -7.85 5.68
CA THR A 24 -3.15 -8.42 5.16
C THR A 24 -1.95 -7.51 5.39
N GLY A 25 -2.13 -6.18 5.49
CA GLY A 25 -1.03 -5.25 5.75
C GLY A 25 -1.46 -4.04 6.57
N PHE A 26 -0.58 -3.56 7.45
CA PHE A 26 -0.71 -2.28 8.15
C PHE A 26 0.66 -1.66 8.40
N ARG A 27 0.82 -0.41 8.00
CA ARG A 27 2.09 0.33 8.13
C ARG A 27 1.84 1.80 8.35
N ILE A 28 2.52 2.36 9.34
CA ILE A 28 2.58 3.79 9.59
C ILE A 28 3.78 4.33 8.84
N TYR A 29 3.60 5.46 8.17
CA TYR A 29 4.69 6.18 7.52
C TYR A 29 4.61 7.66 7.88
N ASP A 30 5.76 8.32 7.83
CA ASP A 30 5.89 9.76 8.08
C ASP A 30 5.87 10.54 6.76
N GLY A 31 5.37 11.77 6.80
CA GLY A 31 5.25 12.65 5.64
C GLY A 31 3.94 12.52 4.86
N ASN A 32 3.79 13.39 3.85
CA ASN A 32 2.59 13.45 3.01
C ASN A 32 2.63 12.37 1.91
N SER A 33 1.48 11.76 1.64
CA SER A 33 1.32 10.79 0.54
C SER A 33 1.61 11.44 -0.82
N ASN A 34 2.46 10.80 -1.60
CA ASN A 34 2.84 11.18 -2.95
C ASN A 34 3.25 9.93 -3.76
N SER A 35 3.65 10.11 -5.02
CA SER A 35 4.00 8.98 -5.90
C SER A 35 5.23 8.20 -5.45
N ASP A 36 6.21 8.84 -4.80
CA ASP A 36 7.38 8.14 -4.26
C ASP A 36 7.00 7.24 -3.08
N VAL A 37 6.18 7.78 -2.16
CA VAL A 37 5.65 7.01 -1.03
C VAL A 37 4.77 5.87 -1.51
N ASP A 38 3.96 6.08 -2.55
CA ASP A 38 3.15 5.02 -3.14
C ASP A 38 4.01 3.91 -3.78
N CYS A 39 5.07 4.27 -4.51
CA CYS A 39 6.00 3.28 -5.07
C CYS A 39 6.73 2.48 -3.98
N ASP A 40 7.14 3.15 -2.89
CA ASP A 40 7.70 2.49 -1.71
C ASP A 40 6.69 1.54 -1.05
N ILE A 41 5.41 1.96 -0.98
CA ILE A 41 4.31 1.13 -0.47
C ILE A 41 4.20 -0.17 -1.28
N LEU A 42 4.24 -0.07 -2.60
CA LEU A 42 4.12 -1.23 -3.50
C LEU A 42 5.29 -2.21 -3.32
N ASP A 43 6.53 -1.72 -3.34
CA ASP A 43 7.74 -2.54 -3.22
C ASP A 43 7.87 -3.21 -1.84
N ASN A 44 7.77 -2.40 -0.79
CA ASN A 44 8.20 -2.80 0.53
C ASN A 44 7.07 -3.40 1.37
N TYR A 45 5.81 -3.28 0.90
CA TYR A 45 4.67 -3.71 1.69
C TYR A 45 3.65 -4.50 0.90
N LEU A 46 3.19 -4.05 -0.28
CA LEU A 46 2.20 -4.83 -1.04
C LEU A 46 2.78 -6.18 -1.47
N ILE A 47 3.89 -6.19 -2.19
CA ILE A 47 4.47 -7.45 -2.72
C ILE A 47 4.86 -8.42 -1.59
N PRO A 48 5.59 -8.00 -0.53
CA PRO A 48 5.89 -8.90 0.58
C PRO A 48 4.65 -9.44 1.30
N THR A 49 3.59 -8.62 1.39
CA THR A 49 2.31 -9.07 1.94
C THR A 49 1.68 -10.18 1.09
N LEU A 50 1.65 -10.00 -0.23
CA LEU A 50 1.12 -11.01 -1.14
C LEU A 50 1.91 -12.32 -1.07
N GLN A 51 3.24 -12.24 -0.97
CA GLN A 51 4.11 -13.40 -0.79
C GLN A 51 3.84 -14.12 0.54
N LEU A 52 3.72 -13.36 1.63
CA LEU A 52 3.45 -13.90 2.96
C LEU A 52 2.13 -14.70 3.01
N TYR A 53 1.12 -14.26 2.26
CA TYR A 53 -0.19 -14.91 2.18
C TYR A 53 -0.37 -15.81 0.95
N GLN A 54 0.68 -16.04 0.15
CA GLN A 54 0.65 -16.90 -1.04
C GLN A 54 -0.41 -16.46 -2.07
N MET A 55 -0.58 -15.15 -2.24
CA MET A 55 -1.59 -14.54 -3.10
C MET A 55 -1.00 -13.99 -4.41
N GLU A 56 0.29 -14.14 -4.69
CA GLU A 56 0.97 -13.41 -5.79
C GLU A 56 0.34 -13.64 -7.17
N ASN A 57 -0.27 -14.81 -7.37
CA ASN A 57 -0.86 -15.22 -8.66
C ASN A 57 -2.40 -15.12 -8.69
N ASN A 58 -3.06 -14.74 -7.60
CA ASN A 58 -4.52 -14.77 -7.50
C ASN A 58 -5.06 -13.62 -6.64
N TYR A 59 -4.86 -12.39 -7.13
CA TYR A 59 -5.42 -11.19 -6.51
C TYR A 59 -5.73 -10.12 -7.55
N LEU A 60 -6.61 -9.20 -7.18
CA LEU A 60 -6.81 -7.93 -7.86
C LEU A 60 -6.53 -6.81 -6.87
N TYR A 61 -5.59 -5.94 -7.22
CA TYR A 61 -5.25 -4.77 -6.44
C TYR A 61 -6.27 -3.66 -6.68
N GLN A 62 -6.94 -3.22 -5.63
CA GLN A 62 -7.88 -2.11 -5.69
C GLN A 62 -7.30 -0.91 -4.92
N HIS A 63 -7.39 0.27 -5.53
CA HIS A 63 -7.07 1.55 -4.92
C HIS A 63 -7.99 2.64 -5.52
N ASP A 64 -8.00 3.83 -4.92
CA ASP A 64 -8.74 4.97 -5.46
C ASP A 64 -7.98 5.65 -6.62
N ASN A 65 -8.61 6.63 -7.28
CA ASN A 65 -8.03 7.39 -8.38
C ASN A 65 -7.33 8.69 -7.94
N THR A 66 -6.84 8.75 -6.70
CA THR A 66 -6.05 9.90 -6.23
C THR A 66 -4.84 10.13 -7.14
N ARG A 67 -4.48 11.41 -7.35
CA ARG A 67 -3.51 11.84 -8.37
C ARG A 67 -2.19 11.08 -8.36
N TYR A 68 -1.68 10.71 -7.18
CA TYR A 68 -0.42 9.97 -7.10
C TYR A 68 -0.59 8.49 -7.47
N HIS A 69 -1.68 7.81 -7.09
CA HIS A 69 -1.95 6.41 -7.50
C HIS A 69 -2.05 6.25 -9.04
N VAL A 70 -2.63 7.25 -9.71
CA VAL A 70 -2.77 7.26 -11.18
C VAL A 70 -1.64 8.01 -11.90
N SER A 71 -0.60 8.42 -11.15
CA SER A 71 0.56 9.09 -11.73
C SER A 71 1.31 8.14 -12.67
N ARG A 72 1.99 8.70 -13.69
CA ARG A 72 2.84 7.90 -14.59
C ARG A 72 3.82 7.01 -13.82
N GLN A 73 4.40 7.55 -12.75
CA GLN A 73 5.37 6.86 -11.91
C GLN A 73 4.76 5.63 -11.24
N SER A 74 3.64 5.79 -10.52
CA SER A 74 2.95 4.66 -9.86
C SER A 74 2.44 3.63 -10.87
N GLN A 75 1.93 4.07 -12.03
CA GLN A 75 1.48 3.15 -13.09
C GLN A 75 2.65 2.36 -13.71
N THR A 76 3.80 3.00 -13.93
CA THR A 76 5.03 2.30 -14.34
C THR A 76 5.44 1.27 -13.29
N LYS A 77 5.41 1.63 -12.01
CA LYS A 77 5.76 0.73 -10.92
C LYS A 77 4.84 -0.49 -10.81
N LEU A 78 3.53 -0.29 -10.91
CA LEU A 78 2.55 -1.38 -10.93
C LEU A 78 2.80 -2.35 -12.09
N HIS A 79 3.16 -1.82 -13.26
CA HIS A 79 3.51 -2.63 -14.43
C HIS A 79 4.82 -3.41 -14.22
N GLU A 80 5.87 -2.78 -13.70
CA GLU A 80 7.16 -3.45 -13.39
C GLU A 80 6.98 -4.61 -12.40
N LEU A 81 6.12 -4.42 -11.41
CA LEU A 81 5.80 -5.43 -10.40
C LEU A 81 4.74 -6.45 -10.85
N SER A 82 4.25 -6.36 -12.09
CA SER A 82 3.19 -7.22 -12.64
C SER A 82 1.93 -7.26 -11.74
N VAL A 83 1.55 -6.12 -11.17
CA VAL A 83 0.37 -5.99 -10.31
C VAL A 83 -0.90 -5.90 -11.16
N ASN A 84 -1.85 -6.81 -10.90
CA ASN A 84 -3.15 -6.80 -11.57
C ASN A 84 -4.11 -5.83 -10.88
N VAL A 85 -4.34 -4.66 -11.46
CA VAL A 85 -5.25 -3.63 -10.91
C VAL A 85 -6.71 -3.94 -11.28
N LEU A 86 -7.62 -3.81 -10.31
CA LEU A 86 -9.07 -3.88 -10.53
C LEU A 86 -9.53 -2.66 -11.35
N LYS A 87 -10.17 -2.91 -12.50
CA LYS A 87 -10.69 -1.88 -13.41
C LYS A 87 -12.15 -1.57 -13.17
#